data_AF-A0A935VAH7-F1
#
_entry.id   AF-A0A935VAH7-F1
#
_cell.length_a   1.000
_cell.length_b   1.000
_cell.length_c   1.000
_cell.angle_alpha   90.00
_cell.angle_beta   90.00
_cell.angle_gamma   90.00
#
_symmetry.space_group_name_H-M   'P 1'
#
loop_
_entity.id
_entity.type
_entity.pdbx_description
1 polymer ?
#
loop_
_entity_poly.entity_id
_entity_poly.type
_entity_poly.pdbx_seq_one_letter_code
_entity_poly.pdbx_strand_id
1 'polypeptide(L)'
;MPPALLVKLAGSLHLLEAAVTAIEQDMPWDAYLLVDAGGEGSGASAAGDAWARRLATMYERWAEQRRFKRVVLQESGGNGQPWRQVVAVSGYAACLLLATECGLHVWEDPDPQREGGFRRHPVLVRAVPQPARAAADRATALREAMAALAAPAPDRLQLVRHYRELPSPLVRDRLRGWRTGRLERVLGGGFDLMRGDD
;
A
#
# COMPACT_ATOMS: atom_id res chain seq x y z
N MET A 1 -4.08 7.21 -32.44
CA MET A 1 -2.98 6.87 -31.52
C MET A 1 -3.26 5.48 -30.94
N PRO A 2 -2.31 4.54 -30.93
CA PRO A 2 -2.51 3.21 -30.35
C PRO A 2 -3.01 3.31 -28.89
N PRO A 3 -4.04 2.54 -28.48
CA PRO A 3 -4.61 2.62 -27.13
C PRO A 3 -3.57 2.48 -26.00
N ALA A 4 -2.53 1.67 -26.22
CA ALA A 4 -1.44 1.50 -25.26
C ALA A 4 -0.60 2.77 -25.04
N LEU A 5 -0.45 3.63 -26.06
CA LEU A 5 0.27 4.90 -25.93
C LEU A 5 -0.55 5.93 -25.14
N LEU A 6 -1.88 5.95 -25.32
CA LEU A 6 -2.77 6.80 -24.54
C LEU A 6 -2.70 6.44 -23.05
N VAL A 7 -2.72 5.14 -22.71
CA VAL A 7 -2.60 4.68 -21.32
C VAL A 7 -1.25 5.09 -20.71
N LYS A 8 -0.15 4.95 -21.47
CA LYS A 8 1.18 5.39 -21.01
C LYS A 8 1.23 6.89 -20.77
N LEU A 9 0.72 7.69 -21.71
CA LEU A 9 0.70 9.15 -21.59
C LEU A 9 -0.15 9.60 -20.39
N ALA A 10 -1.34 9.01 -20.20
CA ALA A 10 -2.18 9.29 -19.04
C ALA A 10 -1.47 8.97 -17.72
N GLY A 11 -0.75 7.84 -17.67
CA GLY A 11 0.07 7.48 -16.50
C GLY A 11 1.20 8.48 -16.24
N SER A 12 1.89 8.95 -17.29
CA SER A 12 2.93 9.98 -17.16
C SER A 12 2.38 11.32 -16.70
N LEU A 13 1.22 11.75 -17.20
CA LEU A 13 0.56 12.98 -16.76
C LEU A 13 0.14 12.90 -15.30
N HIS A 14 -0.42 11.77 -14.87
CA HIS A 14 -0.78 11.54 -13.47
C HIS A 14 0.44 11.64 -12.53
N LEU A 15 1.57 11.03 -12.91
CA LEU A 15 2.81 11.11 -12.15
C LEU A 15 3.39 12.52 -12.12
N LEU A 16 3.31 13.24 -13.24
CA LEU A 16 3.78 14.63 -13.32
C LEU A 16 2.95 15.55 -12.42
N GLU A 17 1.63 15.41 -12.44
CA GLU A 17 0.71 16.14 -11.55
C GLU A 17 1.06 15.88 -10.08
N ALA A 18 1.25 14.61 -9.70
CA ALA A 18 1.67 14.27 -8.35
C ALA A 18 3.05 14.85 -7.98
N ALA A 19 3.98 14.89 -8.94
CA ALA A 19 5.32 15.44 -8.74
C ALA A 19 5.31 16.96 -8.54
N VAL A 20 4.47 17.68 -9.29
CA VAL A 20 4.27 19.12 -9.12
C VAL A 20 3.71 19.39 -7.72
N THR A 21 2.65 18.69 -7.31
CA THR A 21 2.08 18.81 -5.96
C THR A 21 3.11 18.51 -4.87
N ALA A 22 3.95 17.49 -5.05
CA ALA A 22 4.99 17.16 -4.09
C ALA A 22 6.01 18.30 -3.93
N ILE A 23 6.42 18.96 -5.03
CA ILE A 23 7.31 20.13 -4.99
C ILE A 23 6.65 21.30 -4.25
N GLU A 24 5.39 21.60 -4.58
CA GLU A 24 4.64 22.70 -3.98
C GLU A 24 4.46 22.52 -2.47
N GLN A 25 4.39 21.27 -2.00
CA GLN A 25 4.23 20.92 -0.58
C GLN A 25 5.57 20.66 0.13
N ASP A 26 6.71 20.86 -0.53
CA ASP A 26 8.05 20.50 -0.03
C ASP A 26 8.12 19.05 0.49
N MET A 27 7.41 18.15 -0.20
CA MET A 27 7.31 16.75 0.17
C MET A 27 8.52 15.97 -0.35
N PRO A 28 9.08 15.06 0.47
CA PRO A 28 10.12 14.14 0.02
C PRO A 28 9.64 13.29 -1.17
N TRP A 29 10.58 12.95 -2.05
CA TRP A 29 10.28 12.12 -3.22
C TRP A 29 10.05 10.66 -2.85
N ASP A 30 10.98 10.12 -2.07
CA ASP A 30 11.13 8.70 -1.81
C ASP A 30 10.48 8.31 -0.47
N ALA A 31 9.99 7.08 -0.36
CA ALA A 31 9.39 6.57 0.87
C ALA A 31 9.87 5.16 1.25
N TYR A 32 9.94 4.91 2.55
CA TYR A 32 9.92 3.57 3.10
C TYR A 32 8.47 3.13 3.29
N LEU A 33 8.15 1.94 2.79
CA LEU A 33 6.86 1.29 2.92
C LEU A 33 6.97 0.09 3.87
N LEU A 34 6.05 0.00 4.81
CA LEU A 34 5.83 -1.12 5.70
C LEU A 34 4.47 -1.74 5.39
N VAL A 35 4.45 -3.06 5.22
CA VAL A 35 3.23 -3.87 5.23
C VAL A 35 3.36 -4.86 6.39
N ASP A 36 2.39 -4.83 7.30
CA ASP A 36 2.46 -5.55 8.57
C ASP A 36 1.14 -6.27 8.90
N ALA A 37 1.19 -7.59 8.91
CA ALA A 37 0.08 -8.44 9.31
C ALA A 37 -0.16 -8.43 10.82
N GLY A 38 0.78 -7.94 11.64
CA GLY A 38 0.70 -7.89 13.10
C GLY A 38 0.29 -6.54 13.68
N GLY A 39 -0.22 -5.62 12.86
CA GLY A 39 -0.71 -4.31 13.32
C GLY A 39 -1.84 -4.42 14.35
N GLU A 40 -2.19 -3.30 15.00
CA GLU A 40 -3.11 -3.30 16.15
C GLU A 40 -4.39 -4.12 15.91
N GLY A 41 -4.65 -5.09 16.80
CA GLY A 41 -5.83 -5.95 16.77
C GLY A 41 -5.73 -7.15 15.83
N SER A 42 -4.64 -7.30 15.08
CA SER A 42 -4.36 -8.47 14.24
C SER A 42 -3.53 -9.50 15.00
N GLY A 43 -4.15 -10.61 15.41
CA GLY A 43 -3.41 -11.78 15.86
C GLY A 43 -2.68 -12.44 14.70
N ALA A 44 -1.58 -13.15 14.97
CA ALA A 44 -0.91 -13.96 13.95
C ALA A 44 -1.90 -14.98 13.36
N SER A 45 -2.25 -14.81 12.08
CA SER A 45 -3.19 -15.66 11.37
C SER A 45 -2.67 -15.91 9.97
N ALA A 46 -2.71 -17.16 9.52
CA ALA A 46 -2.28 -17.53 8.16
C ALA A 46 -3.07 -16.77 7.08
N ALA A 47 -4.34 -16.44 7.33
CA ALA A 47 -5.17 -15.66 6.43
C ALA A 47 -4.74 -14.17 6.40
N GLY A 48 -4.39 -13.60 7.55
CA GLY A 48 -3.83 -12.25 7.66
C GLY A 48 -2.47 -12.13 6.97
N ASP A 49 -1.59 -13.12 7.17
CA ASP A 49 -0.28 -13.18 6.50
C ASP A 49 -0.43 -13.30 4.99
N ALA A 50 -1.33 -14.16 4.52
CA ALA A 50 -1.62 -14.30 3.09
C ALA A 50 -2.17 -12.99 2.50
N TRP A 51 -3.04 -12.29 3.23
CA TRP A 51 -3.55 -10.98 2.83
C TRP A 51 -2.45 -9.91 2.78
N ALA A 52 -1.57 -9.86 3.78
CA ALA A 52 -0.45 -8.92 3.81
C ALA A 52 0.51 -9.13 2.62
N ARG A 53 0.82 -10.39 2.29
CA ARG A 53 1.62 -10.73 1.09
C ARG A 53 0.94 -10.26 -0.20
N ARG A 54 -0.38 -10.42 -0.33
CA ARG A 54 -1.14 -9.93 -1.49
C ARG A 54 -1.08 -8.41 -1.60
N LEU A 55 -1.18 -7.68 -0.49
CA LEU A 55 -1.02 -6.22 -0.46
C LEU A 55 0.40 -5.80 -0.83
N ALA A 56 1.43 -6.49 -0.34
CA ALA A 56 2.80 -6.23 -0.75
C ALA A 56 2.97 -6.40 -2.26
N THR A 57 2.47 -7.49 -2.85
CA THR A 57 2.46 -7.69 -4.31
C THR A 57 1.69 -6.59 -5.05
N MET A 58 0.58 -6.08 -4.50
CA MET A 58 -0.15 -4.95 -5.08
C MET A 58 0.75 -3.69 -5.17
N TYR A 59 1.46 -3.34 -4.10
CA TYR A 59 2.37 -2.19 -4.10
C TYR A 59 3.61 -2.42 -4.97
N GLU A 60 4.12 -3.65 -5.06
CA GLU A 60 5.21 -3.98 -5.98
C GLU A 60 4.81 -3.74 -7.44
N ARG A 61 3.62 -4.21 -7.84
CA ARG A 61 3.07 -4.01 -9.19
C ARG A 61 2.79 -2.54 -9.48
N TRP A 62 2.30 -1.79 -8.49
CA TRP A 62 2.13 -0.35 -8.61
C TRP A 62 3.46 0.35 -8.88
N ALA A 63 4.50 0.06 -8.08
CA ALA A 63 5.83 0.63 -8.26
C ALA A 63 6.41 0.29 -9.65
N GLU A 64 6.24 -0.95 -10.11
CA GLU A 64 6.65 -1.38 -11.45
C GLU A 64 5.93 -0.59 -12.55
N GLN A 65 4.61 -0.46 -12.47
CA GLN A 65 3.83 0.29 -13.47
C GLN A 65 4.13 1.79 -13.48
N ARG A 66 4.52 2.36 -12.33
CA ARG A 66 4.95 3.76 -12.21
C ARG A 66 6.46 3.94 -12.46
N ARG A 67 7.19 2.86 -12.75
CA ARG A 67 8.64 2.83 -12.99
C ARG A 67 9.46 3.35 -11.80
N PHE A 68 8.97 3.16 -10.59
CA PHE A 68 9.71 3.43 -9.37
C PHE A 68 10.75 2.34 -9.13
N LYS A 69 11.92 2.75 -8.64
CA LYS A 69 12.92 1.82 -8.15
C LYS A 69 12.44 1.27 -6.80
N ARG A 70 12.49 -0.04 -6.65
CA ARG A 70 12.08 -0.75 -5.44
C ARG A 70 13.21 -1.62 -4.91
N VAL A 71 13.43 -1.58 -3.61
CA VAL A 71 14.33 -2.51 -2.91
C VAL A 71 13.62 -3.02 -1.67
N VAL A 72 13.27 -4.31 -1.64
CA VAL A 72 12.84 -4.95 -0.37
C VAL A 72 14.03 -4.89 0.57
N LEU A 73 13.90 -4.27 1.75
CA LEU A 73 14.97 -4.13 2.73
C LEU A 73 14.96 -5.30 3.72
N GLN A 74 13.76 -5.71 4.14
CA GLN A 74 13.55 -6.84 5.04
C GLN A 74 12.20 -7.49 4.72
N GLU A 75 12.17 -8.81 4.81
CA GLU A 75 10.95 -9.61 4.94
C GLU A 75 11.13 -10.53 6.14
N SER A 76 10.14 -10.59 7.02
CA SER A 76 10.19 -11.38 8.24
C SER A 76 8.80 -11.90 8.63
N GLY A 77 8.76 -12.82 9.59
CA GLY A 77 7.54 -13.46 10.05
C GLY A 77 7.05 -14.59 9.14
N GLY A 78 5.80 -15.01 9.35
CA GLY A 78 5.28 -16.32 8.94
C GLY A 78 5.60 -17.40 9.98
N ASN A 79 4.97 -18.57 9.84
CA ASN A 79 5.16 -19.73 10.72
C ASN A 79 4.90 -19.43 12.21
N GLY A 80 3.82 -18.71 12.52
CA GLY A 80 3.40 -18.41 13.90
C GLY A 80 3.82 -17.03 14.42
N GLN A 81 4.57 -16.25 13.64
CA GLN A 81 4.79 -14.82 13.87
C GLN A 81 4.11 -14.02 12.75
N PRO A 82 3.54 -12.83 13.02
CA PRO A 82 2.90 -12.03 11.99
C PRO A 82 3.88 -11.67 10.87
N TRP A 83 3.46 -11.84 9.63
CA TRP A 83 4.28 -11.50 8.46
C TRP A 83 4.45 -9.99 8.30
N ARG A 84 5.67 -9.55 7.96
CA ARG A 84 6.02 -8.15 7.76
C ARG A 84 7.02 -7.98 6.61
N GLN A 85 6.85 -6.91 5.84
CA GLN A 85 7.83 -6.50 4.82
C GLN A 85 8.10 -4.99 4.88
N VAL A 86 9.39 -4.64 4.77
CA VAL A 86 9.88 -3.25 4.68
C VAL A 86 10.54 -3.06 3.32
N VAL A 87 10.15 -2.01 2.60
CA VAL A 87 10.56 -1.74 1.23
C VAL A 87 10.97 -0.28 1.08
N ALA A 88 12.11 -0.03 0.44
CA ALA A 88 12.46 1.30 -0.05
C ALA A 88 11.90 1.49 -1.46
N VAL A 89 11.14 2.57 -1.66
CA VAL A 89 10.56 2.97 -2.94
C VAL A 89 11.08 4.35 -3.32
N SER A 90 11.75 4.42 -4.47
CA SER A 90 12.34 5.66 -4.99
C SER A 90 11.76 6.06 -6.34
N GLY A 91 11.36 7.32 -6.45
CA GLY A 91 10.77 7.88 -7.67
C GLY A 91 9.93 9.13 -7.40
N TYR A 92 9.63 9.87 -8.46
CA TYR A 92 8.87 11.13 -8.35
C TYR A 92 7.49 10.90 -7.70
N ALA A 93 7.18 11.71 -6.70
CA ALA A 93 5.98 11.66 -5.86
C ALA A 93 5.69 10.33 -5.15
N ALA A 94 6.65 9.39 -5.06
CA ALA A 94 6.39 8.09 -4.44
C ALA A 94 5.90 8.23 -2.99
N CYS A 95 6.52 9.11 -2.21
CA CYS A 95 6.09 9.39 -0.84
C CYS A 95 4.71 10.03 -0.77
N LEU A 96 4.42 11.03 -1.61
CA LEU A 96 3.10 11.68 -1.65
C LEU A 96 1.99 10.67 -1.97
N LEU A 97 2.20 9.83 -2.98
CA LEU A 97 1.24 8.82 -3.40
C LEU A 97 1.01 7.77 -2.30
N LEU A 98 2.09 7.28 -1.67
CA LEU A 98 2.02 6.30 -0.60
C LEU A 98 1.51 6.86 0.73
N ALA A 99 1.61 8.17 0.98
CA ALA A 99 1.08 8.78 2.20
C ALA A 99 -0.44 8.56 2.35
N THR A 100 -1.15 8.50 1.23
CA THR A 100 -2.60 8.18 1.20
C THR A 100 -2.92 6.70 1.46
N GLU A 101 -1.90 5.86 1.56
CA GLU A 101 -2.00 4.42 1.81
C GLU A 101 -1.71 4.08 3.28
N CYS A 102 -1.42 5.08 4.11
CA CYS A 102 -1.14 4.89 5.53
C CYS A 102 -2.43 4.57 6.32
N GLY A 103 -2.52 3.35 6.84
CA GLY A 103 -3.60 2.91 7.74
C GLY A 103 -3.95 1.44 7.57
N LEU A 104 -5.18 1.07 7.93
CA LEU A 104 -5.66 -0.30 7.89
C LEU A 104 -6.27 -0.65 6.53
N HIS A 105 -5.83 -1.78 5.98
CA HIS A 105 -6.38 -2.42 4.79
C HIS A 105 -7.02 -3.74 5.19
N VAL A 106 -8.35 -3.82 5.12
CA VAL A 106 -9.11 -4.95 5.66
C VAL A 106 -9.64 -5.81 4.54
N TRP A 107 -9.25 -7.09 4.53
CA TRP A 107 -9.88 -8.10 3.69
C TRP A 107 -11.01 -8.79 4.45
N GLU A 108 -12.15 -8.96 3.76
CA GLU A 108 -13.34 -9.64 4.25
C GLU A 108 -13.57 -10.93 3.46
N ASP A 109 -13.59 -12.06 4.16
CA ASP A 109 -13.99 -13.36 3.63
C ASP A 109 -15.25 -13.89 4.33
N PRO A 110 -16.14 -14.60 3.62
CA PRO A 110 -17.34 -15.15 4.21
C PRO A 110 -17.03 -16.05 5.42
N ASP A 111 -17.79 -15.86 6.50
CA ASP A 111 -17.68 -16.70 7.68
C ASP A 111 -18.54 -17.97 7.51
N PRO A 112 -17.97 -19.18 7.44
CA PRO A 112 -18.71 -20.42 7.31
C PRO A 112 -19.53 -20.75 8.58
N GLN A 113 -19.24 -20.13 9.72
CA GLN A 113 -19.95 -20.37 10.98
C GLN A 113 -21.11 -19.41 11.20
N ARG A 114 -21.16 -18.30 10.46
CA ARG A 114 -22.17 -17.25 10.63
C ARG A 114 -22.74 -16.86 9.27
N GLU A 115 -23.99 -17.24 9.03
CA GLU A 115 -24.70 -16.84 7.82
C GLU A 115 -24.76 -15.30 7.68
N GLY A 116 -24.33 -14.81 6.51
CA GLY A 116 -24.20 -13.37 6.24
C GLY A 116 -23.04 -12.67 6.99
N GLY A 117 -22.24 -13.40 7.77
CA GLY A 117 -21.08 -12.91 8.48
C GLY A 117 -19.82 -12.87 7.61
N PHE A 118 -18.87 -12.02 8.00
CA PHE A 118 -17.55 -11.94 7.39
C PHE A 118 -16.48 -11.95 8.48
N ARG A 119 -15.42 -12.73 8.26
CA ARG A 119 -14.18 -12.58 9.01
C ARG A 119 -13.38 -11.43 8.41
N ARG A 120 -12.60 -10.75 9.25
CA ARG A 120 -11.83 -9.57 8.89
C ARG A 120 -10.37 -9.81 9.16
N HIS A 121 -9.54 -9.52 8.17
CA HIS A 121 -8.09 -9.64 8.24
C HIS A 121 -7.50 -8.24 8.03
N PRO A 122 -7.31 -7.47 9.10
CA PRO A 122 -6.69 -6.15 9.01
C PRO A 122 -5.18 -6.28 8.78
N VAL A 123 -4.65 -5.51 7.84
CA VAL A 123 -3.21 -5.35 7.62
C VAL A 123 -2.88 -3.87 7.73
N LEU A 124 -1.85 -3.56 8.50
CA LEU A 124 -1.35 -2.20 8.63
C LEU A 124 -0.40 -1.91 7.46
N VAL A 125 -0.65 -0.80 6.78
CA VAL A 125 0.25 -0.21 5.81
C VAL A 125 0.73 1.13 6.35
N ARG A 126 2.04 1.38 6.29
CA ARG A 126 2.62 2.67 6.63
C ARG A 126 3.67 3.07 5.62
N ALA A 127 3.64 4.33 5.24
CA ALA A 127 4.67 4.95 4.43
C ALA A 127 5.25 6.14 5.20
N VAL A 128 6.58 6.23 5.21
CA VAL A 128 7.31 7.34 5.81
C VAL A 128 8.37 7.83 4.84
N PRO A 129 8.74 9.13 4.85
CA PRO A 129 9.77 9.65 3.98
C PRO A 129 11.12 8.92 4.12
N GLN A 130 11.83 8.75 3.01
CA GLN A 130 13.26 8.45 3.06
C GLN A 130 14.04 9.76 3.26
N PRO A 131 15.19 9.72 3.96
CA PRO A 131 16.13 10.83 3.95
C PRO A 131 16.53 11.21 2.51
N ALA A 132 16.71 12.50 2.23
CA ALA A 132 17.14 12.97 0.92
C ALA A 132 18.53 12.45 0.50
N ARG A 133 19.35 12.02 1.47
CA ARG A 133 20.62 11.35 1.20
C ARG A 133 20.37 9.89 0.84
N ALA A 134 21.05 9.40 -0.18
CA ALA A 134 21.08 7.96 -0.45
C ALA A 134 21.79 7.23 0.71
N ALA A 135 21.21 6.15 1.19
CA ALA A 135 21.88 5.25 2.12
C ALA A 135 23.09 4.60 1.43
N ALA A 136 24.19 4.44 2.17
CA ALA A 136 25.41 3.84 1.64
C ALA A 136 25.21 2.37 1.22
N ASP A 137 24.40 1.64 1.98
CA ASP A 137 24.10 0.23 1.74
C ASP A 137 22.69 -0.14 2.24
N ARG A 138 22.29 -1.39 1.97
CA ARG A 138 20.99 -1.92 2.37
C ARG A 138 20.80 -2.00 3.88
N ALA A 139 21.85 -2.30 4.65
CA ALA A 139 21.75 -2.44 6.10
C ALA A 139 21.49 -1.08 6.77
N THR A 140 22.17 -0.04 6.28
CA THR A 140 21.96 1.35 6.65
C THR A 140 20.54 1.80 6.30
N ALA A 141 20.09 1.52 5.07
CA ALA A 141 18.73 1.82 4.64
C ALA A 141 17.68 1.13 5.54
N LEU A 142 17.89 -0.13 5.92
CA LEU A 142 16.99 -0.85 6.82
C LEU A 142 16.94 -0.20 8.21
N ARG A 143 18.10 0.15 8.77
CA ARG A 143 18.17 0.81 10.08
C ARG A 143 17.46 2.16 10.07
N GLU A 144 17.67 2.97 9.03
CA GLU A 144 16.98 4.25 8.85
C GLU A 144 15.47 4.06 8.68
N ALA A 145 15.05 3.09 7.87
CA ALA A 145 13.63 2.75 7.69
C ALA A 145 12.98 2.33 9.00
N MET A 146 13.61 1.43 9.77
CA MET A 146 13.09 0.99 11.06
C MET A 146 12.98 2.15 12.06
N ALA A 147 13.96 3.06 12.09
CA ALA A 147 13.90 4.25 12.94
C ALA A 147 12.73 5.18 12.55
N ALA A 148 12.55 5.44 11.25
CA ALA A 148 11.46 6.29 10.76
C ALA A 148 10.08 5.66 11.00
N LEU A 149 9.97 4.34 10.80
CA LEU A 149 8.74 3.57 11.05
C LEU A 149 8.45 3.38 12.55
N ALA A 150 9.43 3.49 13.43
CA ALA A 150 9.21 3.44 14.88
C ALA A 150 8.55 4.70 15.44
N ALA A 151 8.53 5.81 14.67
CA ALA A 151 7.82 7.02 15.07
C ALA A 151 6.33 6.70 15.35
N PRO A 152 5.75 7.28 16.43
CA PRO A 152 4.41 6.94 16.86
C PRO A 152 3.41 7.11 15.71
N ALA A 153 2.61 6.07 15.49
CA ALA A 153 1.44 6.18 14.64
C ALA A 153 0.41 7.11 15.34
N PRO A 154 -0.49 7.76 14.59
CA PRO A 154 -1.60 8.48 15.20
C PRO A 154 -2.42 7.53 16.11
N ASP A 155 -2.96 8.07 17.21
CA ASP A 155 -3.70 7.33 18.26
C ASP A 155 -4.82 6.41 17.74
N ARG A 156 -5.32 6.69 16.54
CA ARG A 156 -6.27 5.82 15.85
C ARG A 156 -5.81 5.58 14.42
N LEU A 157 -5.53 4.33 14.10
CA LEU A 157 -5.27 3.92 12.73
C LEU A 157 -6.55 4.09 11.90
N GLN A 158 -6.48 4.95 10.90
CA GLN A 158 -7.59 5.14 9.96
C GLN A 158 -7.76 3.90 9.09
N LEU A 159 -9.01 3.54 8.81
CA LEU A 159 -9.36 2.52 7.84
C LEU A 159 -9.24 3.12 6.44
N VAL A 160 -8.29 2.64 5.64
CA VAL A 160 -8.04 3.14 4.28
C VAL A 160 -8.96 2.43 3.29
N ARG A 161 -8.96 1.09 3.30
CA ARG A 161 -9.72 0.29 2.34
C ARG A 161 -10.30 -0.99 2.91
N HIS A 162 -11.48 -1.33 2.39
CA HIS A 162 -12.08 -2.65 2.48
C HIS A 162 -11.96 -3.39 1.16
N TYR A 163 -11.67 -4.68 1.23
CA TYR A 163 -11.53 -5.60 0.10
C TYR A 163 -12.41 -6.82 0.36
N ARG A 164 -13.19 -7.22 -0.64
CA ARG A 164 -14.07 -8.38 -0.57
C ARG A 164 -14.11 -9.08 -1.92
N GLU A 165 -14.10 -10.41 -1.91
CA GLU A 165 -14.19 -11.24 -3.12
C GLU A 165 -15.59 -11.82 -3.30
N LEU A 166 -16.21 -12.26 -2.21
CA LEU A 166 -17.50 -12.95 -2.21
C LEU A 166 -18.54 -12.18 -1.36
N PRO A 167 -19.83 -12.23 -1.71
CA PRO A 167 -20.43 -12.89 -2.88
C PRO A 167 -20.12 -12.18 -4.21
N SER A 168 -19.67 -10.93 -4.14
CA SER A 168 -19.25 -10.15 -5.31
C SER A 168 -17.99 -9.35 -4.99
N PRO A 169 -17.03 -9.25 -5.93
CA PRO A 169 -15.84 -8.43 -5.77
C PRO A 169 -16.21 -6.98 -5.45
N LEU A 170 -15.58 -6.43 -4.42
CA LEU A 170 -15.76 -5.05 -4.01
C LEU A 170 -14.49 -4.53 -3.35
N VAL A 171 -14.05 -3.35 -3.77
CA VAL A 171 -13.10 -2.52 -3.05
C VAL A 171 -13.79 -1.21 -2.70
N ARG A 172 -13.68 -0.79 -1.44
CA ARG A 172 -14.15 0.52 -0.99
C ARG A 172 -13.00 1.28 -0.36
N ASP A 173 -12.63 2.39 -0.99
CA ASP A 173 -11.65 3.34 -0.47
C ASP A 173 -12.38 4.41 0.35
N ARG A 174 -12.02 4.48 1.63
CA ARG A 174 -12.65 5.38 2.60
C ARG A 174 -11.97 6.74 2.63
N LEU A 175 -10.71 6.82 2.20
CA LEU A 175 -9.94 8.06 2.20
C LEU A 175 -10.27 8.90 0.95
N ARG A 176 -10.31 8.26 -0.22
CA ARG A 176 -10.58 8.89 -1.52
C ARG A 176 -12.04 8.78 -1.96
N GLY A 177 -12.88 8.08 -1.19
CA GLY A 177 -14.34 8.05 -1.36
C GLY A 177 -14.88 7.17 -2.49
N TRP A 178 -14.05 6.43 -3.22
CA TRP A 178 -14.49 5.59 -4.34
C TRP A 178 -14.83 4.15 -3.94
N ARG A 179 -15.63 3.48 -4.77
CA ARG A 179 -15.93 2.05 -4.68
C ARG A 179 -15.86 1.41 -6.06
N THR A 180 -15.40 0.17 -6.16
CA THR A 180 -15.37 -0.54 -7.44
C THR A 180 -15.53 -2.05 -7.28
N GLY A 181 -16.10 -2.72 -8.29
CA GLY A 181 -16.04 -4.18 -8.42
C GLY A 181 -14.75 -4.67 -9.10
N ARG A 182 -13.87 -3.77 -9.56
CA ARG A 182 -12.63 -4.11 -10.28
C ARG A 182 -11.49 -4.50 -9.33
N LEU A 183 -11.74 -5.48 -8.46
CA LEU A 183 -10.78 -5.94 -7.44
C LEU A 183 -9.40 -6.27 -8.04
N GLU A 184 -9.36 -7.04 -9.13
CA GLU A 184 -8.12 -7.42 -9.80
C GLU A 184 -7.32 -6.22 -10.33
N ARG A 185 -7.99 -5.15 -10.74
CA ARG A 185 -7.31 -3.92 -11.17
C ARG A 185 -6.63 -3.22 -9.99
N VAL A 186 -7.31 -3.18 -8.84
CA VAL A 186 -6.78 -2.60 -7.61
C VAL A 186 -5.59 -3.42 -7.11
N LEU A 187 -5.77 -4.73 -6.91
CA LEU A 187 -4.70 -5.66 -6.48
C LEU A 187 -3.59 -5.81 -7.53
N GLY A 188 -3.88 -5.46 -8.78
CA GLY A 188 -2.92 -5.33 -9.85
C GLY A 188 -2.05 -4.07 -9.76
N GLY A 189 -2.21 -3.20 -8.75
CA GLY A 189 -1.42 -1.98 -8.59
C GLY A 189 -2.01 -0.73 -9.27
N GLY A 190 -3.27 -0.79 -9.71
CA GLY A 190 -3.97 0.33 -10.34
C GLY A 190 -4.83 1.18 -9.39
N PHE A 191 -4.57 1.11 -8.07
CA PHE A 191 -5.42 1.73 -7.04
C PHE A 191 -5.38 3.26 -7.05
N ASP A 192 -4.25 3.84 -7.43
CA ASP A 192 -4.02 5.30 -7.49
C ASP A 192 -4.76 5.97 -8.65
N LEU A 193 -5.10 5.20 -9.69
CA LEU A 193 -5.87 5.66 -10.86
C LEU A 193 -7.38 5.52 -10.70
N MET A 194 -7.84 4.98 -9.57
CA MET A 194 -9.26 4.83 -9.30
C MET A 194 -9.88 6.19 -8.95
N ARG A 195 -11.05 6.47 -9.52
CA ARG A 195 -11.84 7.66 -9.23
C ARG A 195 -13.22 7.24 -8.72
N GLY A 196 -13.86 8.14 -7.96
CA GLY A 196 -15.27 7.97 -7.64
C GLY A 196 -16.09 8.01 -8.93
N ASP A 197 -17.16 7.22 -8.97
CA ASP A 197 -18.25 7.54 -9.88
C ASP A 197 -19.02 8.69 -9.19
N ASP A 198 -18.88 9.91 -9.70
CA ASP A 198 -19.74 11.04 -9.31
C ASP A 198 -21.19 10.79 -9.78
#